data_AF-A0A673HG70-F1
#
_entry.id   AF-A0A673HG70-F1
#
_cell.length_a   1.000
_cell.length_b   1.000
_cell.length_c   1.000
_cell.angle_alpha   90.00
_cell.angle_beta   90.00
_cell.angle_gamma   90.00
#
_symmetry.space_group_name_H-M   'P 1'
#
loop_
_entity.id
_entity.type
_entity.pdbx_description
1 polymer ?
#
loop_
_entity_poly.entity_id
_entity_poly.type
_entity_poly.pdbx_seq_one_letter_code
_entity_poly.pdbx_strand_id
1 'polypeptide(L)'
;MAESSLEERCVEVLDIPDDLDDEFLSLYFDNKRRSGGGSVVSLERRGKHALVVFEDAETAVRVVSKTHVLQNNTLTVRRKPPKDPGKLLLKGLNPHTSLDHVELYIENVTGMNYETDFILYPSPNKDLVVVHLKNPLDKGL
;
A
#
# COMPACT_ATOMS: atom_id res chain seq x y z
N MET A 1 -22.33 -11.56 -11.48
CA MET A 1 -21.14 -11.99 -10.71
C MET A 1 -20.25 -10.78 -10.65
N ALA A 2 -20.07 -10.18 -9.47
CA ALA A 2 -19.37 -8.92 -9.33
C ALA A 2 -17.89 -9.11 -9.70
N GLU A 3 -17.40 -8.32 -10.64
CA GLU A 3 -15.96 -8.16 -10.86
C GLU A 3 -15.40 -7.54 -9.57
N SER A 4 -14.93 -8.40 -8.66
CA SER A 4 -14.24 -7.91 -7.47
C SER A 4 -13.02 -7.12 -7.91
N SER A 5 -12.89 -5.92 -7.37
CA SER A 5 -11.81 -5.00 -7.72
C SER A 5 -10.46 -5.65 -7.41
N LEU A 6 -9.41 -5.31 -8.15
CA LEU A 6 -8.05 -5.79 -7.87
C LEU A 6 -7.62 -5.49 -6.42
N GLU A 7 -8.20 -4.47 -5.80
CA GLU A 7 -7.95 -4.08 -4.42
C GLU A 7 -8.49 -5.11 -3.41
N GLU A 8 -9.67 -5.69 -3.66
CA GLU A 8 -10.28 -6.70 -2.78
C GLU A 8 -9.59 -8.06 -2.88
N ARG A 9 -8.88 -8.31 -3.99
CA ARG A 9 -8.13 -9.54 -4.25
C ARG A 9 -6.64 -9.43 -3.94
N CYS A 10 -6.19 -8.28 -3.43
CA CYS A 10 -4.77 -8.02 -3.21
C CYS A 10 -4.42 -7.92 -1.72
N VAL A 11 -3.34 -8.60 -1.33
CA VAL A 11 -2.76 -8.51 0.01
C VAL A 11 -1.34 -7.98 -0.08
N GLU A 12 -0.93 -7.26 0.97
CA GLU A 12 0.44 -6.84 1.18
C GLU A 12 1.09 -7.75 2.22
N VAL A 13 2.24 -8.31 1.86
CA VAL A 13 3.08 -9.13 2.70
C VAL A 13 4.30 -8.30 3.09
N LEU A 14 4.57 -8.23 4.39
CA LEU A 14 5.66 -7.47 4.99
C LEU A 14 6.60 -8.44 5.73
N ASP A 15 7.75 -7.90 6.16
CA ASP A 15 8.77 -8.63 6.92
C ASP A 15 9.32 -9.86 6.17
N ILE A 16 9.38 -9.76 4.83
CA ILE A 16 9.91 -10.82 3.97
C ILE A 16 11.44 -10.85 4.12
N PRO A 17 12.04 -11.99 4.52
CA PRO A 17 13.49 -12.16 4.60
C PRO A 17 14.15 -12.04 3.22
N ASP A 18 15.37 -11.51 3.18
CA ASP A 18 16.11 -11.34 1.93
C ASP A 18 16.52 -12.68 1.30
N ASP A 19 16.64 -13.75 2.11
CA ASP A 19 16.93 -15.12 1.69
C ASP A 19 15.70 -15.91 1.21
N LEU A 20 14.49 -15.40 1.42
CA LEU A 20 13.27 -16.08 1.01
C LEU A 20 13.02 -15.87 -0.48
N ASP A 21 12.88 -16.92 -1.26
CA ASP A 21 12.63 -16.84 -2.71
C ASP A 21 11.17 -16.53 -3.05
N ASP A 22 10.96 -15.79 -4.14
CA ASP A 22 9.63 -15.38 -4.61
C ASP A 22 8.76 -16.58 -5.02
N GLU A 23 9.38 -17.63 -5.56
CA GLU A 23 8.71 -18.88 -5.92
C GLU A 23 8.17 -19.60 -4.66
N PHE A 24 8.94 -19.64 -3.58
CA PHE A 24 8.50 -20.22 -2.30
C PHE A 24 7.38 -19.40 -1.68
N LEU A 25 7.45 -18.08 -1.78
CA LEU A 25 6.41 -17.16 -1.34
C LEU A 25 5.11 -17.40 -2.12
N SER A 26 5.19 -17.47 -3.45
CA SER A 26 4.06 -17.76 -4.34
C SER A 26 3.40 -19.11 -3.99
N LEU A 27 4.20 -20.18 -3.92
CA LEU A 27 3.71 -21.53 -3.60
C LEU A 27 3.06 -21.61 -2.21
N TYR A 28 3.58 -20.86 -1.24
CA TYR A 28 2.99 -20.79 0.09
C TYR A 28 1.60 -20.13 0.08
N PHE A 29 1.45 -19.01 -0.65
CA PHE A 29 0.16 -18.32 -0.79
C PHE A 29 -0.82 -19.04 -1.72
N ASP A 30 -0.35 -19.88 -2.63
CA ASP A 30 -1.21 -20.77 -3.42
C ASP A 30 -1.81 -21.91 -2.56
N ASN A 31 -1.12 -22.30 -1.49
CA ASN A 31 -1.53 -23.40 -0.63
C ASN A 31 -2.65 -23.02 0.37
N LYS A 32 -3.91 -23.30 0.01
CA LYS A 32 -5.10 -23.10 0.86
C LYS A 32 -4.99 -23.67 2.28
N ARG A 33 -4.34 -24.82 2.48
CA ARG A 33 -4.21 -25.43 3.83
C ARG A 33 -3.22 -24.66 4.71
N ARG A 34 -2.08 -24.24 4.16
CA ARG A 34 -1.02 -23.56 4.91
C ARG A 34 -1.36 -22.09 5.14
N SER A 35 -1.65 -21.34 4.08
CA SER A 35 -1.88 -19.89 4.16
C SER A 35 -3.36 -19.49 4.20
N GLY A 36 -4.30 -20.40 3.90
CA GLY A 36 -5.70 -20.00 3.65
C GLY A 36 -5.92 -19.37 2.27
N GLY A 37 -4.85 -19.31 1.45
CA GLY A 37 -4.82 -18.73 0.12
C GLY A 37 -5.43 -19.62 -0.96
N GLY A 38 -4.90 -19.50 -2.17
CA GLY A 38 -5.42 -20.07 -3.41
C GLY A 38 -4.74 -19.44 -4.62
N SER A 39 -5.26 -19.69 -5.83
CA SER A 39 -4.66 -19.30 -7.11
C SER A 39 -4.08 -17.88 -7.08
N VAL A 40 -2.75 -17.79 -7.13
CA VAL A 40 -2.01 -16.53 -7.23
C VAL A 40 -1.94 -16.09 -8.69
N VAL A 41 -2.45 -14.90 -8.99
CA VAL A 41 -2.46 -14.29 -10.32
C VAL A 41 -1.17 -13.52 -10.57
N SER A 42 -0.67 -12.80 -9.57
CA SER A 42 0.57 -12.02 -9.66
C SER A 42 1.20 -11.86 -8.29
N LEU A 43 2.53 -11.82 -8.26
CA LEU A 43 3.33 -11.52 -7.09
C LEU A 43 4.37 -10.46 -7.49
N GLU A 44 4.29 -9.29 -6.85
CA GLU A 44 5.21 -8.18 -7.09
C GLU A 44 6.00 -7.87 -5.82
N ARG A 45 7.29 -8.24 -5.80
CA ARG A 45 8.18 -7.96 -4.66
C ARG A 45 8.92 -6.62 -4.81
N ARG A 46 9.06 -5.93 -3.68
CA ARG A 46 9.80 -4.68 -3.48
C ARG A 46 10.57 -4.77 -2.14
N GLY A 47 11.76 -5.35 -2.20
CA GLY A 47 12.60 -5.57 -1.01
C GLY A 47 11.94 -6.53 -0.02
N LYS A 48 11.67 -6.05 1.21
CA LYS A 48 11.04 -6.84 2.29
C LYS A 48 9.50 -6.87 2.23
N HIS A 49 8.94 -6.36 1.14
CA HIS A 49 7.51 -6.21 0.93
C HIS A 49 7.12 -6.90 -0.39
N ALA A 50 5.95 -7.53 -0.44
CA ALA A 50 5.39 -8.07 -1.68
C ALA A 50 3.88 -7.84 -1.76
N LEU A 51 3.39 -7.58 -2.96
CA LEU A 51 1.97 -7.55 -3.27
C LEU A 51 1.60 -8.87 -3.92
N VAL A 52 0.62 -9.57 -3.34
CA VAL A 52 0.09 -10.83 -3.89
C VAL A 52 -1.34 -10.57 -4.33
N VAL A 53 -1.64 -10.88 -5.59
CA VAL A 53 -2.97 -10.77 -6.18
C VAL A 53 -3.53 -12.16 -6.37
N PHE A 54 -4.70 -12.42 -5.80
CA PHE A 54 -5.41 -13.70 -5.93
C PHE A 54 -6.47 -13.65 -7.03
N GLU A 55 -6.89 -14.83 -7.48
CA GLU A 55 -8.02 -14.97 -8.40
C GLU A 55 -9.34 -14.52 -7.76
N ASP A 56 -9.51 -14.77 -6.45
CA ASP A 56 -10.75 -14.57 -5.72
C ASP A 56 -10.59 -13.66 -4.49
N ALA A 57 -11.60 -12.83 -4.20
CA ALA A 57 -11.56 -11.85 -3.11
C ALA A 57 -11.71 -12.49 -1.72
N GLU A 58 -12.50 -13.56 -1.59
CA GLU A 58 -12.63 -14.27 -0.32
C GLU A 58 -11.28 -14.88 0.11
N THR A 59 -10.46 -15.24 -0.87
CA THR A 59 -9.09 -15.72 -0.65
C THR A 59 -8.23 -14.69 0.08
N ALA A 60 -8.24 -13.44 -0.37
CA ALA A 60 -7.52 -12.36 0.31
C ALA A 60 -8.01 -12.17 1.75
N VAL A 61 -9.32 -12.29 2.01
CA VAL A 61 -9.88 -12.19 3.37
C VAL A 61 -9.34 -13.30 4.27
N ARG A 62 -9.38 -14.56 3.81
CA ARG A 62 -8.90 -15.71 4.58
C ARG A 62 -7.41 -15.63 4.89
N VAL A 63 -6.62 -15.18 3.92
CA VAL A 63 -5.17 -15.01 4.09
C VAL A 63 -4.88 -13.96 5.15
N VAL A 64 -5.54 -12.81 5.13
CA VAL A 64 -5.31 -11.74 6.11
C VAL A 64 -5.72 -12.14 7.54
N SER A 65 -6.73 -12.98 7.69
CA SER A 65 -7.19 -13.45 9.01
C SER A 65 -6.28 -14.51 9.66
N LYS A 66 -5.20 -14.93 9.00
CA LYS A 66 -4.32 -16.00 9.46
C LYS A 66 -2.90 -15.50 9.74
N THR A 67 -2.24 -16.10 10.73
CA THR A 67 -0.80 -15.93 10.95
C THR A 67 -0.01 -16.78 9.96
N HIS A 68 1.04 -16.20 9.37
CA HIS A 68 1.86 -16.87 8.36
C HIS A 68 3.26 -17.13 8.89
N VAL A 69 3.69 -18.38 8.79
CA VAL A 69 5.05 -18.79 9.13
C VAL A 69 5.61 -19.61 7.97
N LEU A 70 6.65 -19.09 7.34
CA LEU A 70 7.33 -19.70 6.20
C LEU A 70 8.83 -19.77 6.50
N GLN A 71 9.40 -20.98 6.45
CA GLN A 71 10.82 -21.23 6.79
C GLN A 71 11.25 -20.62 8.13
N ASN A 72 10.41 -20.77 9.17
CA ASN A 72 10.60 -20.23 10.51
C ASN A 72 10.57 -18.69 10.60
N ASN A 73 10.24 -17.99 9.51
CA ASN A 73 10.03 -16.55 9.49
C ASN A 73 8.54 -16.25 9.57
N THR A 74 8.17 -15.35 10.47
CA THR A 74 6.80 -14.85 10.58
C THR A 74 6.59 -13.75 9.56
N LEU A 75 5.64 -13.94 8.65
CA LEU A 75 5.28 -12.93 7.66
C LEU A 75 4.07 -12.15 8.14
N THR A 76 4.14 -10.83 8.06
CA THR A 76 3.01 -9.96 8.38
C THR A 76 2.18 -9.76 7.12
N VAL A 77 0.92 -10.22 7.11
CA VAL A 77 0.03 -10.05 5.96
C VAL A 77 -1.12 -9.14 6.33
N ARG A 78 -1.37 -8.14 5.50
CA ARG A 78 -2.49 -7.21 5.65
C ARG A 78 -3.19 -6.98 4.33
N ARG A 79 -4.43 -6.47 4.39
CA ARG A 79 -5.06 -5.93 3.18
C ARG A 79 -4.20 -4.79 2.67
N LYS A 80 -4.05 -4.72 1.35
CA LYS A 80 -3.48 -3.53 0.74
C LYS A 80 -4.29 -2.33 1.24
N PRO A 81 -3.66 -1.31 1.86
CA PRO A 81 -4.41 -0.14 2.29
C PRO A 81 -5.12 0.45 1.06
N PRO A 82 -6.41 0.83 1.18
CA PRO A 82 -7.13 1.45 0.08
C PRO A 82 -6.28 2.60 -0.46
N LYS A 83 -6.02 2.59 -1.77
CA LYS A 83 -5.42 3.77 -2.38
C LYS A 83 -6.52 4.82 -2.37
N ASP A 84 -6.38 5.83 -1.52
CA ASP A 84 -7.21 7.03 -1.62
C ASP A 84 -6.50 7.95 -2.63
N PRO A 85 -6.95 8.00 -3.90
CA PRO A 85 -6.27 8.80 -4.91
C PRO A 85 -6.40 10.30 -4.66
N GLY A 86 -7.27 10.71 -3.73
CA GLY A 86 -7.36 12.07 -3.21
C GLY A 86 -6.45 12.33 -2.01
N LYS A 87 -5.69 11.35 -1.50
CA LYS A 87 -4.79 11.56 -0.36
C LYS A 87 -3.36 11.16 -0.67
N LEU A 88 -2.44 12.10 -0.50
CA LEU A 88 -1.01 11.88 -0.62
C LEU A 88 -0.35 12.04 0.75
N LEU A 89 0.73 11.31 0.98
CA LEU A 89 1.51 11.39 2.21
C LEU A 89 2.93 11.84 1.87
N LEU A 90 3.27 13.07 2.25
CA LEU A 90 4.63 13.58 2.21
C LEU A 90 5.37 13.11 3.46
N LYS A 91 6.54 12.49 3.27
CA LYS A 91 7.37 11.96 4.35
C LYS A 91 8.77 12.54 4.30
N GLY A 92 9.43 12.59 5.46
CA GLY A 92 10.82 13.05 5.56
C GLY A 92 10.95 14.56 5.49
N LEU A 93 9.89 15.29 5.87
CA LEU A 93 9.95 16.73 5.99
C LEU A 93 10.88 17.11 7.14
N ASN A 94 11.64 18.18 6.94
CA ASN A 94 12.36 18.81 8.03
C ASN A 94 11.32 19.44 8.98
N PRO A 95 11.34 19.16 10.30
CA PRO A 95 10.38 19.74 11.26
C PRO A 95 10.37 21.28 11.32
N HIS A 96 11.41 21.93 10.79
CA HIS A 96 11.51 23.39 10.68
C HIS A 96 10.89 23.96 9.39
N THR A 97 10.51 23.13 8.43
CA THR A 97 9.83 23.58 7.21
C THR A 97 8.43 24.10 7.57
N SER A 98 8.12 25.34 7.20
CA SER A 98 6.78 25.91 7.42
C SER A 98 5.77 25.28 6.46
N LEU A 99 4.49 25.34 6.83
CA LEU A 99 3.42 24.81 5.98
C LEU A 99 3.33 25.58 4.64
N ASP A 100 3.63 26.88 4.63
CA ASP A 100 3.64 27.72 3.42
C ASP A 100 4.71 27.23 2.41
N HIS A 101 5.85 26.72 2.89
CA HIS A 101 6.86 26.14 2.01
C HIS A 101 6.42 24.79 1.44
N VAL A 102 5.68 23.99 2.22
CA VAL A 102 5.10 22.72 1.76
C VAL A 102 4.01 22.99 0.73
N GLU A 103 3.17 23.98 0.98
CA GLU A 103 2.15 24.49 0.06
C GLU A 103 2.78 24.87 -1.28
N LEU A 104 3.71 25.82 -1.27
CA LEU A 104 4.40 26.29 -2.48
C LEU A 104 5.06 25.15 -3.26
N TYR A 105 5.67 24.19 -2.57
CA TYR A 105 6.25 23.02 -3.21
C TYR A 105 5.20 22.18 -3.95
N ILE A 106 4.06 21.90 -3.32
CA ILE A 106 2.98 21.13 -3.92
C ILE A 106 2.40 21.87 -5.11
N GLU A 107 2.13 23.18 -4.98
CA GLU A 107 1.64 24.00 -6.09
C GLU A 107 2.59 23.98 -7.27
N ASN A 108 3.90 24.11 -7.02
CA ASN A 108 4.91 24.10 -8.08
C ASN A 108 5.08 22.73 -8.76
N VAL A 109 4.95 21.62 -8.01
CA VAL A 109 5.10 20.27 -8.57
C VAL A 109 3.84 19.83 -9.33
N THR A 110 2.68 20.27 -8.89
CA THR A 110 1.39 19.74 -9.40
C THR A 110 0.59 20.71 -10.25
N GLY A 111 0.90 22.01 -10.20
CA GLY A 111 0.09 23.07 -10.81
C GLY A 111 -1.24 23.33 -10.12
N MET A 112 -1.48 22.71 -8.96
CA MET A 112 -2.68 22.92 -8.14
C MET A 112 -2.57 24.19 -7.29
N ASN A 113 -3.70 24.72 -6.84
CA ASN A 113 -3.79 25.86 -5.93
C ASN A 113 -4.26 25.44 -4.54
N TYR A 114 -3.62 25.94 -3.49
CA TYR A 114 -3.93 25.58 -2.11
C TYR A 114 -5.36 25.94 -1.67
N GLU A 115 -5.89 27.08 -2.07
CA GLU A 115 -7.22 27.52 -1.66
C GLU A 115 -8.32 26.65 -2.30
N THR A 116 -8.11 26.23 -3.55
CA THR A 116 -9.15 25.56 -4.34
C THR A 116 -9.00 24.05 -4.42
N ASP A 117 -7.79 23.50 -4.38
CA ASP A 117 -7.54 22.14 -4.87
C ASP A 117 -7.11 21.15 -3.80
N PHE A 118 -6.53 21.59 -2.67
CA PHE A 118 -6.09 20.66 -1.63
C PHE A 118 -6.06 21.24 -0.21
N ILE A 119 -5.96 20.37 0.79
CA ILE A 119 -5.87 20.72 2.22
C ILE A 119 -4.69 19.97 2.83
N LEU A 120 -3.93 20.63 3.71
CA LEU A 120 -2.76 20.05 4.38
C LEU A 120 -3.05 19.71 5.84
N TYR A 121 -2.66 18.50 6.25
CA TYR A 121 -2.74 18.04 7.65
C TYR A 121 -1.33 17.62 8.12
N PRO A 122 -0.60 18.48 8.84
CA PRO A 122 0.72 18.15 9.37
C PRO A 122 0.64 17.18 10.56
N SER A 123 1.64 16.31 10.69
CA SER A 123 1.82 15.50 11.90
C SER A 123 2.21 16.36 13.10
N PRO A 124 1.97 15.89 14.34
CA PRO A 124 2.43 16.57 15.55
C PRO A 124 3.95 16.84 15.56
N ASN A 125 4.73 15.92 14.97
CA ASN A 125 6.19 16.01 14.89
C ASN A 125 6.68 16.80 13.66
N LYS A 126 5.78 17.23 12.78
CA LYS A 126 6.05 17.99 11.53
C LYS A 126 6.99 17.30 10.52
N ASP A 127 7.16 16.00 10.65
CA ASP A 127 7.96 15.14 9.76
C ASP A 127 7.12 14.53 8.62
N LEU A 128 5.80 14.59 8.75
CA LEU A 128 4.82 14.06 7.80
C LEU A 128 3.73 15.10 7.53
N VAL A 129 3.23 15.15 6.30
CA VAL A 129 2.03 15.93 5.93
C VAL A 129 1.13 15.06 5.06
N VAL A 130 -0.14 14.96 5.44
CA VAL A 130 -1.18 14.40 4.57
C VAL A 130 -1.75 15.53 3.71
N VAL A 131 -1.68 15.37 2.40
CA VAL A 131 -2.29 16.25 1.41
C VAL A 131 -3.61 15.63 1.00
N HIS A 132 -4.72 16.33 1.21
CA HIS A 132 -6.05 15.91 0.78
C HIS A 132 -6.50 16.75 -0.40
N LEU A 133 -6.48 16.16 -1.58
CA LEU A 133 -6.91 16.75 -2.83
C LEU A 133 -8.44 16.74 -2.91
N LYS A 134 -9.03 17.86 -3.32
CA LYS A 134 -10.47 17.96 -3.56
C LYS A 134 -10.88 17.18 -4.81
N ASN A 135 -9.97 17.05 -5.78
CA ASN A 135 -10.09 16.17 -6.93
C ASN A 135 -8.85 15.25 -6.99
N PRO A 136 -9.01 13.94 -7.24
CA PRO A 136 -7.88 13.03 -7.39
C PRO A 136 -6.94 13.45 -8.51
N LEU A 137 -5.65 13.17 -8.37
CA LEU A 137 -4.70 13.33 -9.47
C LEU A 137 -5.09 12.40 -10.62
N ASP A 138 -5.19 12.95 -11.82
CA ASP A 138 -5.24 12.15 -13.04
C ASP A 138 -3.94 11.32 -13.15
N LYS A 139 -4.02 10.12 -13.73
CA LYS A 139 -2.94 9.11 -13.71
C LYS A 139 -1.64 9.48 -14.47
N GLY A 140 -1.43 10.76 -14.81
CA GLY A 140 -0.26 11.25 -15.52
C GLY A 140 0.42 12.39 -14.77
N LEU A 141 1.27 12.05 -13.81
CA LEU A 141 2.41 12.88 -13.39
C LEU A 141 3.67 12.26 -13.98
#